data_AF-A0A8B7DT29-F1
#
_entry.id   AF-A0A8B7DT29-F1
#
_cell.length_a   1.000
_cell.length_b   1.000
_cell.length_c   1.000
_cell.angle_alpha   90.00
_cell.angle_beta   90.00
_cell.angle_gamma   90.00
#
_symmetry.space_group_name_H-M   'P 1'
#
loop_
_entity.id
_entity.type
_entity.pdbx_description
1 polymer ?
#
loop_
_entity_poly.entity_id
_entity_poly.type
_entity_poly.pdbx_seq_one_letter_code
_entity_poly.pdbx_strand_id
1 'polypeptide(L)'
;MKKWRDILKVIVDPILFCAKNNLALRGSTEVIGEQNSGIFLNLIELMSHYYPLVAEHVAPVKAKKTTTSYFSPRIQNELIELLGQKVRNEILSNVREAKYYSVLFDCTPDASHKEQMTQIIRYVHITEETCTIEESFVDFIESHEKTGKGLAAEITEKLEKDGLSISVCQGQGYDNGANMSGK
;
A
#
# COMPACT_ATOMS: atom_id res chain seq x y z
N MET A 1 -1.81 -9.37 -27.26
CA MET A 1 -2.12 -8.30 -26.27
C MET A 1 -3.32 -8.63 -25.38
N LYS A 2 -4.48 -9.05 -25.91
CA LYS A 2 -5.70 -9.34 -25.10
C LYS A 2 -5.47 -10.39 -24.00
N LYS A 3 -4.92 -11.56 -24.34
CA LYS A 3 -4.58 -12.65 -23.39
C LYS A 3 -3.86 -12.15 -22.14
N TRP A 4 -2.77 -11.40 -22.32
CA TRP A 4 -1.94 -10.94 -21.20
C TRP A 4 -2.64 -9.92 -20.31
N ARG A 5 -3.48 -9.05 -20.88
CA ARG A 5 -4.31 -8.13 -20.08
C ARG A 5 -5.32 -8.90 -19.24
N ASP A 6 -5.93 -9.92 -19.80
CA ASP A 6 -6.91 -10.74 -19.09
C ASP A 6 -6.25 -11.59 -17.98
N ILE A 7 -5.05 -12.12 -18.23
CA ILE A 7 -4.23 -12.79 -17.19
C ILE A 7 -3.84 -11.83 -16.07
N LEU A 8 -3.37 -10.62 -16.38
CA LEU A 8 -2.99 -9.65 -15.36
C LEU A 8 -4.17 -9.23 -14.48
N LYS A 9 -5.37 -9.06 -15.05
CA LYS A 9 -6.60 -8.79 -14.26
C LYS A 9 -6.85 -9.89 -13.24
N VAL A 10 -6.74 -11.15 -13.66
CA VAL A 10 -6.89 -12.29 -12.76
C VAL A 10 -5.82 -12.31 -11.67
N ILE A 11 -4.58 -11.96 -11.99
CA ILE A 11 -3.47 -11.99 -11.02
C ILE A 11 -3.59 -10.92 -9.93
N VAL A 12 -4.19 -9.78 -10.26
CA VAL A 12 -4.41 -8.69 -9.30
C VAL A 12 -5.39 -9.11 -8.21
N ASP A 13 -6.40 -9.93 -8.50
CA ASP A 13 -7.42 -10.34 -7.53
C ASP A 13 -6.86 -11.09 -6.31
N PRO A 14 -6.00 -12.12 -6.45
CA PRO A 14 -5.32 -12.74 -5.32
C PRO A 14 -4.47 -11.79 -4.48
N ILE A 15 -3.80 -10.80 -5.12
CA ILE A 15 -3.00 -9.79 -4.39
C ILE A 15 -3.92 -8.92 -3.55
N LEU A 16 -5.01 -8.41 -4.15
CA LEU A 16 -6.01 -7.62 -3.45
C LEU A 16 -6.70 -8.42 -2.33
N PHE A 17 -6.99 -9.69 -2.58
CA PHE A 17 -7.54 -10.59 -1.56
C PHE A 17 -6.58 -10.70 -0.37
N CYS A 18 -5.30 -10.94 -0.62
CA CYS A 18 -4.32 -11.03 0.46
C CYS A 18 -4.20 -9.70 1.23
N ALA A 19 -4.11 -8.57 0.50
CA ALA A 19 -4.00 -7.25 1.10
C ALA A 19 -5.20 -6.89 1.99
N LYS A 20 -6.43 -7.11 1.52
CA LYS A 20 -7.66 -6.81 2.27
C LYS A 20 -7.83 -7.65 3.53
N ASN A 21 -7.24 -8.84 3.56
CA ASN A 21 -7.38 -9.78 4.67
C ASN A 21 -6.12 -9.88 5.54
N ASN A 22 -5.12 -9.01 5.32
CA ASN A 22 -3.84 -9.03 6.02
C ASN A 22 -3.13 -10.41 5.95
N LEU A 23 -3.16 -11.04 4.77
CA LEU A 23 -2.60 -12.37 4.54
C LEU A 23 -1.24 -12.28 3.85
N ALA A 24 -0.31 -13.14 4.26
CA ALA A 24 0.95 -13.32 3.55
C ALA A 24 0.72 -13.89 2.15
N LEU A 25 1.31 -13.27 1.12
CA LEU A 25 1.19 -13.76 -0.26
C LEU A 25 2.02 -15.04 -0.49
N ARG A 26 3.21 -15.09 0.10
CA ARG A 26 4.27 -16.05 -0.24
C ARG A 26 4.40 -17.15 0.81
N GLY A 27 4.89 -18.30 0.37
CA GLY A 27 5.39 -19.33 1.24
C GLY A 27 6.86 -19.66 0.92
N SER A 28 7.31 -20.86 1.28
CA SER A 28 8.71 -21.27 1.12
C SER A 28 9.04 -21.81 -0.28
N THR A 29 8.04 -22.01 -1.14
CA THR A 29 8.22 -22.45 -2.53
C THR A 29 7.48 -21.53 -3.51
N GLU A 30 8.02 -21.40 -4.72
CA GLU A 30 7.42 -20.66 -5.84
C GLU A 30 6.72 -21.59 -6.84
N VAL A 31 6.53 -22.86 -6.48
CA VAL A 31 5.95 -23.88 -7.36
C VAL A 31 4.47 -24.06 -7.04
N ILE A 32 3.61 -23.84 -8.04
CA ILE A 32 2.16 -23.99 -7.89
C ILE A 32 1.80 -25.44 -7.59
N GLY A 33 1.03 -25.67 -6.52
CA GLY A 33 0.55 -26.98 -6.10
C GLY A 33 1.47 -27.72 -5.13
N GLU A 34 2.63 -27.14 -4.79
CA GLU A 34 3.46 -27.67 -3.70
C GLU A 34 2.95 -27.22 -2.33
N GLN A 35 3.21 -28.06 -1.33
CA GLN A 35 2.97 -27.67 0.06
C GLN A 35 3.81 -26.43 0.39
N ASN A 36 3.17 -25.39 0.90
CA ASN A 36 3.77 -24.09 1.25
C ASN A 36 4.10 -23.16 0.06
N SER A 37 3.38 -23.22 -1.07
CA SER A 37 3.53 -22.25 -2.17
C SER A 37 3.01 -20.82 -1.87
N GLY A 38 2.44 -20.61 -0.69
CA GLY A 38 1.85 -19.34 -0.28
C GLY A 38 0.43 -19.14 -0.81
N ILE A 39 -0.29 -18.21 -0.19
CA ILE A 39 -1.72 -18.00 -0.46
C ILE A 39 -1.94 -17.51 -1.89
N PHE A 40 -1.04 -16.68 -2.42
CA PHE A 40 -1.14 -16.18 -3.79
C PHE A 40 -1.16 -17.31 -4.83
N LEU A 41 -0.20 -18.25 -4.78
CA LEU A 41 -0.16 -19.36 -5.73
C LEU A 41 -1.31 -20.36 -5.51
N ASN A 42 -1.72 -20.57 -4.25
CA ASN A 42 -2.87 -21.43 -3.94
C ASN A 42 -4.17 -20.86 -4.51
N LEU A 43 -4.37 -19.54 -4.46
CA LEU A 43 -5.52 -18.88 -5.07
C LEU A 43 -5.48 -18.95 -6.60
N ILE A 44 -4.32 -18.76 -7.22
CA ILE A 44 -4.15 -18.92 -8.68
C ILE A 44 -4.48 -20.36 -9.10
N GLU A 45 -4.01 -21.35 -8.35
CA GLU A 45 -4.35 -22.76 -8.58
C GLU A 45 -5.85 -22.99 -8.47
N LEU A 46 -6.48 -22.50 -7.39
CA LEU A 46 -7.93 -22.60 -7.20
C LEU A 46 -8.69 -21.96 -8.36
N MET A 47 -8.32 -20.75 -8.78
CA MET A 47 -8.94 -20.05 -9.90
C MET A 47 -8.77 -20.82 -11.21
N SER A 48 -7.65 -21.53 -11.40
CA SER A 48 -7.43 -22.35 -12.59
C SER A 48 -8.45 -23.50 -12.74
N HIS A 49 -9.10 -23.93 -11.65
CA HIS A 49 -10.16 -24.94 -11.73
C HIS A 49 -11.47 -24.42 -12.32
N TYR A 50 -11.72 -23.10 -12.21
CA TYR A 50 -12.98 -22.48 -12.62
C TYR A 50 -12.85 -21.65 -13.91
N TYR A 51 -11.65 -21.16 -14.23
CA TYR A 51 -11.42 -20.27 -15.36
C TYR A 51 -10.50 -20.93 -16.41
N PRO A 52 -11.03 -21.30 -17.60
CA PRO A 52 -10.24 -21.97 -18.65
C PRO A 52 -8.99 -21.19 -19.08
N LEU A 53 -9.10 -19.86 -19.19
CA LEU A 53 -7.96 -18.98 -19.52
C LEU A 53 -6.81 -19.12 -18.51
N VAL A 54 -7.14 -19.24 -17.23
CA VAL A 54 -6.17 -19.38 -16.14
C VAL A 54 -5.57 -20.77 -16.17
N ALA A 55 -6.39 -21.80 -16.40
CA ALA A 55 -5.94 -23.18 -16.59
C ALA A 55 -4.90 -23.30 -17.73
N GLU A 56 -5.21 -22.73 -18.90
CA GLU A 56 -4.31 -22.70 -20.06
C GLU A 56 -3.00 -21.97 -19.78
N HIS A 57 -3.01 -20.98 -18.87
CA HIS A 57 -1.81 -20.25 -18.47
C HIS A 57 -0.99 -20.97 -17.39
N VAL A 58 -1.65 -21.59 -16.41
CA VAL A 58 -1.01 -22.32 -15.31
C VAL A 58 -0.38 -23.63 -15.78
N ALA A 59 -1.01 -24.35 -16.72
CA ALA A 59 -0.53 -25.65 -17.20
C ALA A 59 0.94 -25.62 -17.71
N PRO A 60 1.35 -24.73 -18.63
CA PRO A 60 2.73 -24.66 -19.08
C PRO A 60 3.69 -24.14 -17.99
N VAL A 61 3.21 -23.34 -17.04
CA VAL A 61 4.01 -22.86 -15.89
C VAL A 61 4.36 -24.03 -14.97
N LYS A 62 3.37 -24.84 -14.57
CA LYS A 62 3.58 -26.07 -13.78
C LYS A 62 4.52 -27.04 -14.48
N ALA A 63 4.37 -27.21 -15.80
CA ALA A 63 5.22 -28.08 -16.59
C ALA A 63 6.63 -27.51 -16.87
N LYS A 64 6.97 -26.33 -16.34
CA LYS A 64 8.23 -25.60 -16.60
C LYS A 64 8.52 -25.40 -18.10
N LYS A 65 7.47 -25.30 -18.92
CA LYS A 65 7.53 -25.11 -20.38
C LYS A 65 7.54 -23.65 -20.79
N THR A 66 7.24 -22.73 -19.87
CA THR A 66 7.30 -21.28 -20.08
C THR A 66 7.91 -20.59 -18.87
N THR A 67 8.63 -19.50 -19.11
CA THR A 67 9.19 -18.63 -18.07
C THR A 67 8.29 -17.44 -17.74
N THR A 68 7.34 -17.09 -18.61
CA THR A 68 6.47 -15.93 -18.43
C THR A 68 5.20 -16.34 -17.70
N SER A 69 5.21 -16.24 -16.37
CA SER A 69 4.06 -16.57 -15.52
C SER A 69 3.38 -15.34 -14.91
N TYR A 70 4.13 -14.27 -14.64
CA TYR A 70 3.75 -13.12 -13.80
C TYR A 70 3.50 -13.46 -12.32
N PHE A 71 3.93 -14.64 -11.87
CA PHE A 71 3.70 -15.12 -10.51
C PHE A 71 4.90 -14.94 -9.58
N SER A 72 6.05 -14.49 -10.10
CA SER A 72 7.28 -14.41 -9.31
C SER A 72 7.17 -13.36 -8.19
N PRO A 73 7.94 -13.49 -7.10
CA PRO A 73 7.97 -12.51 -6.02
C PRO A 73 8.24 -11.08 -6.50
N ARG A 74 9.12 -10.92 -7.51
CA ARG A 74 9.42 -9.63 -8.11
C ARG A 74 8.18 -8.97 -8.72
N ILE A 75 7.40 -9.72 -9.51
CA ILE A 75 6.18 -9.18 -10.14
C ILE A 75 5.10 -8.91 -9.09
N GLN A 76 4.99 -9.77 -8.08
CA GLN A 76 4.07 -9.52 -6.96
C GLN A 76 4.41 -8.19 -6.27
N ASN A 77 5.69 -7.91 -5.98
CA ASN A 77 6.11 -6.63 -5.40
C ASN A 77 5.77 -5.44 -6.30
N GLU A 78 6.06 -5.54 -7.60
CA GLU A 78 5.75 -4.48 -8.56
C GLU A 78 4.24 -4.18 -8.61
N LEU A 79 3.40 -5.22 -8.61
CA LEU A 79 1.94 -5.05 -8.56
C LEU A 79 1.47 -4.44 -7.24
N ILE A 80 2.05 -4.86 -6.10
CA ILE A 80 1.75 -4.26 -4.79
C ILE A 80 2.11 -2.77 -4.79
N GLU A 81 3.28 -2.40 -5.31
CA GLU A 81 3.74 -1.01 -5.40
C GLU A 81 2.80 -0.18 -6.27
N LEU A 82 2.40 -0.68 -7.44
CA LEU A 82 1.45 0.01 -8.33
C LEU A 82 0.08 0.18 -7.68
N LEU A 83 -0.43 -0.84 -7.00
CA LEU A 83 -1.72 -0.79 -6.30
C LEU A 83 -1.66 0.20 -5.12
N GLY A 84 -0.58 0.13 -4.31
CA GLY A 84 -0.33 1.04 -3.21
C GLY A 84 -0.23 2.49 -3.68
N GLN A 85 0.52 2.74 -4.76
CA GLN A 85 0.64 4.08 -5.36
C GLN A 85 -0.71 4.60 -5.86
N LYS A 86 -1.55 3.74 -6.47
CA LYS A 86 -2.88 4.15 -6.92
C LYS A 86 -3.77 4.55 -5.75
N VAL A 87 -3.79 3.77 -4.66
CA VAL A 87 -4.54 4.10 -3.44
C VAL A 87 -4.03 5.40 -2.83
N ARG A 88 -2.71 5.53 -2.65
CA ARG A 88 -2.08 6.74 -2.10
C ARG A 88 -2.42 7.98 -2.92
N ASN A 89 -2.34 7.90 -4.25
CA ASN A 89 -2.69 9.01 -5.12
C ASN A 89 -4.17 9.41 -5.01
N GLU A 90 -5.07 8.43 -4.84
CA GLU A 90 -6.49 8.70 -4.62
C GLU A 90 -6.72 9.47 -3.31
N ILE A 91 -6.11 9.00 -2.22
CA ILE A 91 -6.16 9.67 -0.91
C ILE A 91 -5.66 11.12 -1.03
N LEU A 92 -4.50 11.32 -1.65
CA LEU A 92 -3.94 12.67 -1.84
C LEU A 92 -4.82 13.56 -2.73
N SER A 93 -5.53 13.00 -3.72
CA SER A 93 -6.52 13.75 -4.50
C SER A 93 -7.66 14.22 -3.60
N ASN A 94 -8.24 13.31 -2.80
CA ASN A 94 -9.34 13.62 -1.89
C ASN A 94 -8.95 14.68 -0.86
N VAL A 95 -7.73 14.61 -0.31
CA VAL A 95 -7.20 15.62 0.62
C VAL A 95 -7.12 17.00 -0.05
N ARG A 96 -6.67 17.07 -1.31
CA ARG A 96 -6.59 18.35 -2.04
C ARG A 96 -7.97 18.92 -2.36
N GLU A 97 -8.92 18.05 -2.73
CA GLU A 97 -10.31 18.44 -2.98
C GLU A 97 -10.99 18.98 -1.71
N ALA A 98 -10.69 18.39 -0.55
CA ALA A 98 -11.15 18.88 0.74
C ALA A 98 -10.60 20.27 1.12
N LYS A 99 -9.53 20.74 0.44
CA LYS A 99 -8.76 21.98 0.66
C LYS A 99 -8.06 22.08 2.01
N TYR A 100 -8.75 21.77 3.11
CA TYR A 100 -8.23 21.83 4.46
C TYR A 100 -8.07 20.42 5.02
N TYR A 101 -6.98 20.21 5.74
CA TYR A 101 -6.68 18.93 6.37
C TYR A 101 -5.96 19.12 7.70
N SER A 102 -5.92 18.06 8.49
CA SER A 102 -5.08 17.95 9.67
C SER A 102 -4.15 16.75 9.52
N VAL A 103 -2.98 16.83 10.13
CA VAL A 103 -2.02 15.72 10.16
C VAL A 103 -2.01 15.08 11.54
N LEU A 104 -1.90 13.76 11.55
CA LEU A 104 -1.73 12.94 12.74
C LEU A 104 -0.47 12.11 12.52
N PHE A 105 0.50 12.26 13.41
CA PHE A 105 1.76 11.52 13.36
C PHE A 105 1.95 10.70 14.62
N ASP A 106 2.24 9.43 14.42
CA ASP A 106 2.55 8.47 15.48
C ASP A 106 3.95 7.88 15.27
N CYS A 107 4.80 7.95 16.30
CA CYS A 107 6.19 7.52 16.24
C CYS A 107 6.31 6.15 16.90
N THR A 108 6.67 5.12 16.13
CA THR A 108 6.89 3.78 16.66
C THR A 108 8.26 3.25 16.24
N PRO A 109 9.00 2.55 17.13
CA PRO A 109 10.20 1.84 16.72
C PRO A 109 9.81 0.64 15.85
N ASP A 110 10.43 0.52 14.67
CA ASP A 110 10.23 -0.61 13.78
C ASP A 110 10.96 -1.88 14.27
N ALA A 111 10.74 -3.00 13.58
CA ALA A 111 11.35 -4.30 13.91
C ALA A 111 12.90 -4.30 13.84
N SER A 112 13.50 -3.27 13.25
CA SER A 112 14.95 -3.06 13.16
C SER A 112 15.48 -2.00 14.14
N HIS A 113 14.63 -1.55 15.08
CA HIS A 113 14.90 -0.48 16.05
C HIS A 113 15.14 0.90 15.43
N LYS A 114 14.65 1.15 14.20
CA LYS A 114 14.61 2.49 13.60
C LYS A 114 13.29 3.16 13.95
N GLU A 115 13.32 4.47 14.19
CA GLU A 115 12.09 5.22 14.45
C GLU A 115 11.37 5.49 13.12
N GLN A 116 10.09 5.13 13.06
CA GLN A 116 9.21 5.44 11.92
C GLN A 116 8.02 6.25 12.40
N MET A 117 7.67 7.27 11.63
CA MET A 117 6.45 8.05 11.83
C MET A 117 5.37 7.60 10.87
N THR A 118 4.24 7.15 11.40
CA THR A 118 3.03 6.91 10.63
C THR A 118 2.41 8.24 10.25
N GLN A 119 2.22 8.50 8.95
CA GLN A 119 1.52 9.68 8.45
C GLN A 119 0.05 9.35 8.22
N ILE A 120 -0.82 9.96 9.03
CA ILE A 120 -2.27 9.92 8.85
C ILE A 120 -2.77 11.33 8.52
N ILE A 121 -3.64 11.45 7.52
CA ILE A 121 -4.26 12.72 7.16
C ILE A 121 -5.75 12.64 7.43
N ARG A 122 -6.25 13.62 8.18
CA ARG A 122 -7.66 13.80 8.48
C ARG A 122 -8.24 14.92 7.62
N TYR A 123 -9.30 14.64 6.87
CA TYR A 123 -9.94 15.59 5.97
C TYR A 123 -11.45 15.36 5.89
N VAL A 124 -12.17 16.33 5.34
CA VAL A 124 -13.61 16.20 5.10
C VAL A 124 -13.82 15.72 3.67
N HIS A 125 -14.43 14.56 3.51
CA HIS A 125 -14.85 14.03 2.22
C HIS A 125 -16.31 14.42 1.97
N ILE A 126 -16.55 15.19 0.91
CA ILE A 126 -17.87 15.70 0.54
C ILE A 126 -18.25 15.11 -0.81
N THR A 127 -19.37 14.40 -0.83
CA THR A 127 -20.03 13.96 -2.06
C THR A 127 -21.36 14.69 -2.21
N GLU A 128 -22.09 14.45 -3.30
CA GLU A 128 -23.45 15.00 -3.45
C GLU A 128 -24.41 14.50 -2.35
N GLU A 129 -24.13 13.34 -1.76
CA GLU A 129 -25.03 12.65 -0.82
C GLU A 129 -24.55 12.73 0.64
N THR A 130 -23.24 12.86 0.88
CA THR A 130 -22.63 12.71 2.20
C THR A 130 -21.54 13.73 2.49
N CYS A 131 -21.38 14.04 3.77
CA CYS A 131 -20.25 14.79 4.30
C CYS A 131 -19.69 14.00 5.49
N THR A 132 -18.52 13.39 5.29
CA THR A 132 -17.88 12.50 6.27
C THR A 132 -16.47 12.97 6.59
N ILE A 133 -16.04 12.73 7.82
CA ILE A 133 -14.64 12.92 8.20
C ILE A 133 -13.92 11.61 7.91
N GLU A 134 -12.83 11.69 7.16
CA GLU A 134 -11.96 10.55 6.86
C GLU A 134 -10.60 10.74 7.51
N GLU A 135 -10.03 9.63 7.99
CA GLU A 135 -8.65 9.52 8.45
C GLU A 135 -7.97 8.45 7.60
N SER A 136 -7.02 8.86 6.78
CA SER A 136 -6.36 7.97 5.83
C SER A 136 -4.88 7.86 6.15
N PHE A 137 -4.40 6.62 6.28
CA PHE A 137 -2.98 6.32 6.27
C PHE A 137 -2.41 6.63 4.88
N VAL A 138 -1.34 7.42 4.83
CA VAL A 138 -0.69 7.85 3.58
C VAL A 138 0.62 7.12 3.37
N ASP A 139 1.48 7.12 4.39
CA ASP A 139 2.83 6.59 4.29
C ASP A 139 3.50 6.43 5.67
N PHE A 140 4.68 5.82 5.67
CA PHE A 140 5.63 5.95 6.75
C PHE A 140 6.71 6.97 6.39
N ILE A 141 7.21 7.69 7.39
CA ILE A 141 8.41 8.51 7.29
C ILE A 141 9.48 7.82 8.13
N GLU A 142 10.57 7.38 7.50
CA GLU A 142 11.75 6.95 8.24
C GLU A 142 12.34 8.19 8.92
N SER A 143 12.36 8.20 10.24
CA SER A 143 12.89 9.33 10.99
C SER A 143 14.34 9.10 11.35
N HIS A 144 15.18 10.08 11.03
CA HIS A 144 16.61 10.06 11.31
C HIS A 144 16.96 10.95 12.51
N GLU A 145 16.06 11.84 12.90
CA GLU A 145 16.30 12.88 13.90
C GLU A 145 15.23 12.86 15.00
N LYS A 146 15.65 12.74 16.27
CA LYS A 146 14.70 12.72 17.41
C LYS A 146 14.33 14.11 17.92
N THR A 147 14.93 15.15 17.37
CA THR A 147 14.68 16.53 17.80
C THR A 147 13.40 17.07 17.16
N GLY A 148 12.64 17.91 17.88
CA GLY A 148 11.43 18.52 17.31
C GLY A 148 11.67 19.27 16.00
N LYS A 149 12.84 19.91 15.86
CA LYS A 149 13.23 20.59 14.62
C LYS A 149 13.46 19.62 13.47
N GLY A 150 14.12 18.48 13.72
CA GLY A 150 14.36 17.45 12.72
C GLY A 150 13.04 16.84 12.23
N LEU A 151 12.18 16.43 13.17
CA LEU A 151 10.85 15.89 12.86
C LEU A 151 10.00 16.88 12.06
N ALA A 152 9.99 18.16 12.44
CA ALA A 152 9.27 19.20 11.69
C ALA A 152 9.80 19.36 10.25
N ALA A 153 11.11 19.25 10.04
CA ALA A 153 11.69 19.30 8.69
C ALA A 153 11.30 18.07 7.86
N GLU A 154 11.40 16.86 8.43
CA GLU A 154 11.00 15.60 7.77
C GLU A 154 9.51 15.62 7.39
N ILE A 155 8.65 16.08 8.29
CA ILE A 155 7.21 16.25 8.03
C ILE A 155 6.94 17.26 6.90
N THR A 156 7.60 18.42 6.94
CA THR A 156 7.40 19.47 5.94
C THR A 156 7.86 19.00 4.57
N GLU A 157 9.03 18.37 4.47
CA GLU A 157 9.55 17.78 3.23
C GLU A 157 8.62 16.69 2.70
N LYS A 158 8.07 15.84 3.58
CA LYS A 158 7.11 14.81 3.18
C LYS A 158 5.82 15.41 2.61
N LEU A 159 5.24 16.40 3.28
CA LEU A 159 4.04 17.09 2.79
C LEU A 159 4.27 17.77 1.44
N GLU A 160 5.42 18.42 1.26
CA GLU A 160 5.80 19.01 -0.03
C GLU A 160 5.90 17.94 -1.14
N LYS A 161 6.54 16.80 -0.86
CA LYS A 161 6.61 15.65 -1.79
C LYS A 161 5.23 15.06 -2.11
N ASP A 162 4.30 15.09 -1.16
CA ASP A 162 2.92 14.64 -1.34
C ASP A 162 2.07 15.69 -2.11
N GLY A 163 2.60 16.90 -2.33
CA GLY A 163 1.91 18.01 -2.98
C GLY A 163 0.86 18.64 -2.07
N LEU A 164 1.09 18.62 -0.76
CA LEU A 164 0.20 19.17 0.26
C LEU A 164 0.84 20.40 0.90
N SER A 165 0.13 21.53 0.84
CA SER A 165 0.64 22.79 1.40
C SER A 165 0.39 22.85 2.90
N ILE A 166 1.46 23.05 3.68
CA ILE A 166 1.35 23.29 5.13
C ILE A 166 0.48 24.51 5.46
N SER A 167 0.37 25.50 4.55
CA SER A 167 -0.44 26.71 4.78
C SER A 167 -1.94 26.46 4.90
N VAL A 168 -2.43 25.32 4.42
CA VAL A 168 -3.84 24.93 4.53
C VAL A 168 -4.07 23.84 5.59
N CYS A 169 -3.00 23.40 6.27
CA CYS A 169 -3.08 22.49 7.41
C CYS A 169 -3.69 23.22 8.61
N GLN A 170 -4.84 22.74 9.12
CA GLN A 170 -5.61 23.38 10.20
C GLN A 170 -5.42 22.72 11.56
N GLY A 171 -4.77 21.56 11.62
CA GLY A 171 -4.52 20.85 12.86
C GLY A 171 -3.35 19.88 12.75
N GLN A 172 -2.67 19.66 13.87
CA GLN A 172 -1.54 18.74 14.00
C GLN A 172 -1.71 17.94 15.30
N GLY A 173 -1.60 16.62 15.23
CA GLY A 173 -1.61 15.72 16.38
C GLY A 173 -0.37 14.85 16.40
N TYR A 174 0.28 14.74 17.55
CA TYR A 174 1.53 14.01 17.76
C TYR A 174 1.45 13.18 19.03
N ASP A 175 1.78 11.88 18.99
CA ASP A 175 1.82 11.05 20.20
C ASP A 175 3.03 11.39 21.10
N ASN A 176 4.18 11.75 20.50
CA ASN A 176 5.40 12.16 21.22
C ASN A 176 5.46 13.68 21.50
N GLY A 177 4.46 14.21 22.20
CA GLY A 177 4.29 15.65 22.47
C GLY A 177 5.47 16.36 23.16
N ALA A 178 6.38 15.63 23.84
CA ALA A 178 7.51 16.24 24.54
C ALA A 178 8.53 16.90 23.58
N ASN A 179 8.81 16.27 22.43
CA ASN A 179 9.76 16.82 21.45
C ASN A 179 9.08 17.81 20.49
N MET A 180 7.76 17.70 20.30
CA MET A 180 6.97 18.51 19.36
C MET A 180 6.29 19.73 20.00
N SER A 181 6.37 19.89 21.33
CA SER A 181 5.75 21.01 22.06
C SER A 181 6.39 22.38 21.80
N GLY A 182 7.55 22.42 21.13
CA GLY A 182 8.31 23.65 20.94
C GLY A 182 8.79 24.27 22.26
N LYS A 183 9.71 25.23 22.17
CA LYS A 183 9.97 26.19 23.25
C LYS A 183 9.63 27.57 22.71
#